data_AF-A0A0K0JT88-F1
#
_entry.id   AF-A0A0K0JT88-F1
#
_cell.length_a   1.000
_cell.length_b   1.000
_cell.length_c   1.000
_cell.angle_alpha   90.00
_cell.angle_beta   90.00
_cell.angle_gamma   90.00
#
_symmetry.space_group_name_H-M   'P 1'
#
loop_
_entity.id
_entity.type
_entity.pdbx_description
1 polymer ?
#
loop_
_entity_poly.entity_id
_entity_poly.type
_entity_poly.pdbx_seq_one_letter_code
_entity_poly.pdbx_strand_id
1 'polypeptide(L)'
;MGRWRESLDKVLVVVESIKRNTQHSDWDQRMRNLLEYIDQLDLEATIEVEVLKEMQGQGSGETVDTSRDRFRERIEEIGWEQPNKRGKAADRIEALRKVERADTSSTVEVERIYYSRKDPYTKQDIKDPVQNKICKHVYDRESVLANIGECKKRRLLCECPVSGCPNKKPLTMADIVAFPKFYDCLKD
;
A
#
# COMPACT_ATOMS: atom_id res chain seq x y z
N MET A 1 36.75 -11.28 -28.37
CA MET A 1 35.89 -10.07 -28.27
C MET A 1 34.56 -10.24 -29.03
N GLY A 2 33.80 -11.33 -28.85
CA GLY A 2 32.64 -11.63 -29.70
C GLY A 2 31.29 -11.70 -28.98
N ARG A 3 31.25 -12.28 -27.78
CA ARG A 3 29.97 -12.58 -27.11
C ARG A 3 29.27 -11.36 -26.52
N TRP A 4 30.03 -10.36 -26.03
CA TRP A 4 29.44 -9.16 -25.44
C TRP A 4 28.83 -8.23 -26.49
N ARG A 5 29.45 -8.11 -27.67
CA ARG A 5 28.94 -7.29 -28.78
C ARG A 5 27.66 -7.88 -29.35
N GLU A 6 27.60 -9.21 -29.51
CA GLU A 6 26.37 -9.90 -29.93
C GLU A 6 25.24 -9.77 -28.91
N SER A 7 25.55 -9.80 -27.61
CA SER A 7 24.57 -9.54 -26.56
C SER A 7 24.10 -8.09 -26.57
N LEU A 8 25.00 -7.13 -26.81
CA LEU A 8 24.65 -5.71 -26.91
C LEU A 8 23.74 -5.44 -28.12
N ASP A 9 24.06 -6.00 -29.29
CA ASP A 9 23.24 -5.85 -30.49
C ASP A 9 21.84 -6.46 -30.31
N LYS A 10 21.73 -7.61 -29.63
CA LYS A 10 20.42 -8.20 -29.31
C LYS A 10 19.60 -7.31 -28.37
N VAL A 11 20.24 -6.71 -27.37
CA VAL A 11 19.59 -5.76 -26.45
C VAL A 11 19.16 -4.50 -27.19
N LEU A 12 20.00 -3.95 -28.06
CA LEU A 12 19.69 -2.76 -28.86
C LEU A 12 18.53 -3.02 -29.83
N VAL A 13 18.48 -4.17 -30.48
CA VAL A 13 17.35 -4.57 -31.34
C VAL A 13 16.05 -4.70 -30.55
N VAL A 14 16.10 -5.24 -29.32
CA VAL A 14 14.93 -5.32 -28.44
C VAL A 14 14.49 -3.92 -28.01
N VAL A 15 15.43 -3.04 -27.64
CA VAL A 15 15.14 -1.64 -27.26
C VAL A 15 14.56 -0.85 -28.43
N GLU A 16 15.09 -1.03 -29.64
CA GLU A 16 14.55 -0.40 -30.85
C GLU A 16 13.17 -0.94 -31.23
N SER A 17 12.94 -2.25 -31.05
CA SER A 17 11.63 -2.89 -31.27
C SER A 17 10.60 -2.37 -30.28
N ILE A 18 10.98 -2.26 -29.01
CA ILE A 18 10.17 -1.66 -27.94
C ILE A 18 9.87 -0.19 -28.25
N LYS A 19 10.87 0.59 -28.68
CA LYS A 19 10.71 1.99 -29.08
C LYS A 19 9.76 2.14 -30.28
N ARG A 20 9.83 1.25 -31.28
CA ARG A 20 8.92 1.26 -32.45
C ARG A 20 7.50 0.80 -32.11
N ASN A 21 7.34 -0.17 -31.23
CA ASN A 21 6.02 -0.67 -30.79
C ASN A 21 5.31 0.24 -29.80
N THR A 22 6.00 1.25 -29.28
CA THR A 22 5.42 2.15 -28.29
C THR A 22 5.37 3.56 -28.85
N GLN A 23 4.50 3.75 -29.84
CA GLN A 23 4.00 5.08 -30.21
C GLN A 23 3.01 5.65 -29.17
N HIS A 24 2.87 5.02 -28.00
CA HIS A 24 2.11 5.55 -26.87
C HIS A 24 3.03 6.29 -25.89
N SER A 25 2.62 7.51 -25.58
CA SER A 25 3.28 8.62 -24.88
C SER A 25 3.79 8.39 -23.45
N ASP A 26 4.24 7.19 -23.08
CA ASP A 26 4.55 6.84 -21.69
C ASP A 26 6.00 6.36 -21.47
N TRP A 27 6.80 6.19 -22.54
CA TRP A 27 8.21 5.78 -22.39
C TRP A 27 9.05 6.79 -21.64
N ASP A 28 8.91 8.07 -22.00
CA ASP A 28 9.68 9.11 -21.36
C ASP A 28 9.28 9.26 -19.88
N GLN A 29 8.02 9.00 -19.55
CA GLN A 29 7.54 9.03 -18.17
C GLN A 29 8.07 7.83 -17.37
N ARG A 30 8.02 6.63 -17.94
CA ARG A 30 8.59 5.43 -17.31
C ARG A 30 10.10 5.56 -17.13
N MET A 31 10.81 6.11 -18.11
CA MET A 31 12.24 6.37 -18.02
C MET A 31 12.55 7.40 -16.94
N ARG A 32 11.77 8.49 -16.86
CA ARG A 32 11.90 9.48 -15.77
C ARG A 32 11.65 8.88 -14.40
N ASN A 33 10.59 8.08 -14.24
CA ASN A 33 10.28 7.42 -12.97
C ASN A 33 11.39 6.43 -12.57
N LEU A 34 11.99 5.73 -13.55
CA LEU A 34 13.09 4.81 -13.30
C LEU A 34 14.35 5.55 -12.83
N LEU A 35 14.65 6.70 -13.46
CA LEU A 35 15.77 7.57 -13.07
C LEU A 35 15.56 8.18 -11.67
N GLU A 36 14.34 8.67 -11.38
CA GLU A 36 13.99 9.18 -10.04
C GLU A 36 14.10 8.10 -8.95
N TYR A 37 13.75 6.86 -9.27
CA TYR A 37 13.90 5.73 -8.35
C TYR A 37 15.38 5.37 -8.11
N ILE A 38 16.22 5.42 -9.14
CA ILE A 38 17.68 5.19 -9.01
C ILE A 38 18.32 6.29 -8.15
N ASP A 39 17.96 7.56 -8.39
CA ASP A 39 18.45 8.69 -7.59
C ASP A 39 18.06 8.58 -6.11
N GLN A 40 16.86 8.07 -5.81
CA GLN A 40 16.42 7.81 -4.43
C GLN A 40 17.26 6.72 -3.75
N LEU A 41 17.55 5.62 -4.45
CA LEU A 41 18.36 4.52 -3.93
C LEU A 41 19.82 4.95 -3.68
N ASP A 42 20.39 5.75 -4.57
CA ASP A 42 21.75 6.28 -4.41
C ASP A 42 21.86 7.23 -3.20
N LEU A 43 20.82 8.03 -2.95
CA LEU A 43 20.76 8.90 -1.78
C LEU A 43 20.64 8.09 -0.48
N GLU A 44 19.76 7.09 -0.44
CA GLU A 44 19.59 6.20 0.72
C GLU A 44 20.89 5.44 1.03
N ALA A 45 21.54 4.88 0.01
CA ALA A 45 22.82 4.20 0.14
C ALA A 45 23.93 5.14 0.63
N THR A 46 23.94 6.40 0.18
CA THR A 46 24.93 7.40 0.64
C THR A 46 24.74 7.71 2.12
N ILE A 47 23.50 7.91 2.55
CA ILE A 47 23.15 8.17 3.96
C ILE A 47 23.53 6.96 4.83
N GLU A 48 23.18 5.75 4.42
CA GLU A 48 23.51 4.53 5.16
C GLU A 48 25.03 4.35 5.31
N VAL A 49 25.80 4.60 4.24
CA VAL A 49 27.26 4.50 4.27
C VAL A 49 27.90 5.57 5.16
N GLU A 50 27.38 6.78 5.18
CA GLU A 50 27.85 7.85 6.07
C GLU A 50 27.55 7.54 7.55
N VAL A 51 26.34 7.07 7.84
CA VAL A 51 25.92 6.63 9.19
C VAL A 51 26.80 5.46 9.69
N LEU A 52 27.05 4.46 8.84
CA LEU A 52 27.90 3.32 9.21
C LEU A 52 29.36 3.73 9.44
N LYS A 53 29.89 4.69 8.67
CA LYS A 53 31.23 5.25 8.87
C LYS A 53 31.35 6.02 10.18
N GLU A 54 30.33 6.78 10.57
CA GLU A 54 30.33 7.52 11.84
C GLU A 54 30.17 6.60 13.06
N MET A 55 29.35 5.55 12.96
CA MET A 55 29.23 4.51 13.99
C MET A 55 30.54 3.74 14.21
N GLN A 56 31.32 3.51 13.15
CA GLN A 56 32.64 2.87 13.25
C GLN A 56 33.74 3.84 13.71
N GLY A 57 33.58 5.15 13.44
CA GLY A 57 34.51 6.20 13.87
C GLY A 57 34.43 6.58 15.35
N GLN A 58 33.33 6.26 16.04
CA GLN A 58 33.10 6.56 17.46
C GLN A 58 33.08 5.30 18.36
N GLY A 59 33.94 4.32 18.06
CA GLY A 59 33.89 2.99 18.68
C GLY A 59 33.78 2.95 20.21
N SER A 60 33.21 1.84 20.70
CA SER A 60 33.23 1.33 22.07
C SER A 60 32.42 2.07 23.14
N GLY A 61 31.63 1.31 23.91
CA GLY A 61 31.20 1.66 25.27
C GLY A 61 29.83 2.30 25.39
N GLU A 62 28.85 1.47 25.77
CA GLU A 62 27.66 1.75 26.58
C GLU A 62 27.19 3.21 26.75
N THR A 63 25.99 3.51 26.24
CA THR A 63 24.84 4.19 26.91
C THR A 63 23.87 4.71 25.82
N VAL A 64 22.89 3.86 25.46
CA VAL A 64 21.98 4.09 24.31
C VAL A 64 20.93 5.20 24.56
N ASP A 65 20.82 5.73 25.78
CA ASP A 65 19.71 6.65 26.11
C ASP A 65 20.04 8.15 25.90
N THR A 66 21.29 8.58 26.16
CA THR A 66 21.66 10.01 26.02
C THR A 66 21.90 10.45 24.57
N SER A 67 22.12 9.50 23.65
CA SER A 67 22.44 9.83 22.25
C SER A 67 21.20 10.26 21.44
N ARG A 68 20.02 9.75 21.80
CA ARG A 68 18.78 10.00 21.06
C ARG A 68 18.23 11.41 21.26
N ASP A 69 18.41 11.96 22.46
CA ASP A 69 17.98 13.33 22.78
C ASP A 69 18.92 14.36 22.16
N ARG A 70 20.24 14.11 22.19
CA ARG A 70 21.22 14.95 21.49
C ARG A 70 21.01 14.95 19.97
N PHE A 71 20.60 13.81 19.41
CA PHE A 71 20.24 13.68 18.00
C PHE A 71 19.00 14.50 17.62
N ARG A 72 17.98 14.55 18.49
CA ARG A 72 16.78 15.37 18.26
C ARG A 72 17.07 16.87 18.38
N GLU A 73 17.82 17.27 19.40
CA GLU A 73 18.19 18.66 19.65
C GLU A 73 19.06 19.23 18.51
N ARG A 74 19.95 18.41 17.93
CA ARG A 74 20.81 18.82 16.80
C ARG A 74 20.06 18.93 15.47
N ILE A 75 19.06 18.09 15.24
CA ILE A 75 18.15 18.20 14.08
C ILE A 75 17.35 19.52 14.14
N GLU A 76 16.95 19.95 15.34
CA GLU A 76 16.24 21.22 15.55
C GLU A 76 17.16 22.45 15.37
N GLU A 77 18.43 22.38 15.80
CA GLU A 77 19.43 23.45 15.55
C GLU A 77 19.75 23.63 14.06
N ILE A 78 19.99 22.53 13.33
CA ILE A 78 20.32 22.58 11.89
C ILE A 78 19.13 23.11 11.07
N GLY A 79 17.90 22.89 11.54
CA GLY A 79 16.68 23.40 10.93
C GLY A 79 16.57 24.93 10.90
N TRP A 80 17.31 25.64 11.77
CA TRP A 80 17.26 27.11 11.88
C TRP A 80 18.41 27.84 11.17
N GLU A 81 19.56 27.20 10.92
CA GLU A 81 20.75 27.86 10.39
C GLU A 81 20.77 28.07 8.85
N GLN A 82 19.81 27.53 8.09
CA GLN A 82 19.75 27.76 6.63
C GLN A 82 18.35 28.19 6.12
N PRO A 83 17.84 29.39 6.46
CA PRO A 83 16.51 29.83 6.03
C PRO A 83 16.39 30.18 4.54
N ASN A 84 17.48 30.16 3.76
CA ASN A 84 17.53 30.83 2.46
C ASN A 84 18.14 30.04 1.29
N LYS A 85 18.09 28.71 1.30
CA LYS A 85 18.17 27.94 0.05
C LYS A 85 16.76 27.64 -0.44
N ARG A 86 16.13 28.65 -1.05
CA ARG A 86 14.91 28.47 -1.85
C ARG A 86 15.27 27.61 -3.05
N GLY A 87 15.26 26.30 -2.83
CA GLY A 87 15.66 25.31 -3.82
C GLY A 87 14.66 25.27 -4.96
N LYS A 88 15.15 24.94 -6.17
CA LYS A 88 14.36 24.71 -7.39
C LYS A 88 13.18 23.73 -7.20
N ALA A 89 13.20 22.96 -6.13
CA ALA A 89 12.10 22.09 -5.69
C ALA A 89 10.86 22.88 -5.21
N ALA A 90 11.03 23.99 -4.47
CA ALA A 90 9.91 24.80 -3.99
C ALA A 90 9.14 25.46 -5.14
N ASP A 91 9.87 25.95 -6.15
CA ASP A 91 9.27 26.55 -7.36
C ASP A 91 8.57 25.48 -8.23
N ARG A 92 9.09 24.24 -8.27
CA ARG A 92 8.43 23.09 -8.93
C ARG A 92 7.18 22.62 -8.18
N ILE A 93 7.19 22.63 -6.84
CA ILE A 93 6.02 22.28 -6.01
C ILE A 93 4.89 23.28 -6.21
N GLU A 94 5.19 24.58 -6.29
CA GLU A 94 4.17 25.60 -6.55
C GLU A 94 3.61 25.53 -7.99
N ALA A 95 4.45 25.16 -8.96
CA ALA A 95 4.01 24.89 -10.34
C ALA A 95 3.09 23.65 -10.41
N LEU A 96 3.43 22.57 -9.70
CA LEU A 96 2.62 21.34 -9.63
C LEU A 96 1.27 21.59 -8.92
N ARG A 97 1.25 22.37 -7.83
CA ARG A 97 0.01 22.76 -7.14
C ARG A 97 -0.95 23.56 -8.01
N LYS A 98 -0.44 24.32 -9.00
CA LYS A 98 -1.27 25.02 -9.99
C LYS A 98 -1.89 24.07 -11.03
N VAL A 99 -1.22 22.98 -11.38
CA VAL A 99 -1.74 21.92 -12.27
C VAL A 99 -2.76 21.05 -11.53
N GLU A 100 -2.49 20.69 -10.28
CA GLU A 100 -3.35 19.84 -9.46
C GLU A 100 -4.72 20.49 -9.16
N ARG A 101 -4.78 21.83 -9.03
CA ARG A 101 -6.07 22.55 -8.94
C ARG A 101 -6.85 22.59 -10.26
N ALA A 102 -6.23 22.27 -11.40
CA ALA A 102 -6.89 22.21 -12.69
C ALA A 102 -7.41 20.80 -13.04
N ASP A 103 -6.87 19.74 -12.41
CA ASP A 103 -7.09 18.32 -12.80
C ASP A 103 -7.94 17.47 -11.83
N THR A 104 -8.64 18.07 -10.85
CA THR A 104 -9.50 17.34 -9.88
C THR A 104 -10.77 16.69 -10.47
N SER A 105 -10.79 16.32 -11.75
CA SER A 105 -11.92 15.69 -12.45
C SER A 105 -11.64 14.22 -12.86
N SER A 106 -10.97 13.41 -12.04
CA SER A 106 -10.92 11.95 -12.26
C SER A 106 -11.48 11.16 -11.08
N THR A 107 -12.75 10.76 -11.22
CA THR A 107 -13.52 9.93 -10.30
C THR A 107 -13.42 8.46 -10.71
N VAL A 108 -12.85 7.59 -9.86
CA VAL A 108 -12.93 6.13 -10.05
C VAL A 108 -14.27 5.64 -9.49
N GLU A 109 -15.15 5.16 -10.36
CA GLU A 109 -16.48 4.66 -10.00
C GLU A 109 -16.48 3.13 -9.92
N VAL A 110 -16.98 2.57 -8.80
CA VAL A 110 -17.11 1.11 -8.62
C VAL A 110 -18.26 0.60 -9.50
N GLU A 111 -17.94 -0.21 -10.51
CA GLU A 111 -18.93 -0.65 -11.49
C GLU A 111 -19.94 -1.64 -10.90
N ARG A 112 -19.51 -2.70 -10.17
CA ARG A 112 -20.39 -3.75 -9.59
C ARG A 112 -19.77 -4.50 -8.40
N ILE A 113 -20.59 -4.99 -7.46
CA ILE A 113 -20.21 -5.88 -6.34
C ILE A 113 -20.87 -7.25 -6.54
N TYR A 114 -20.09 -8.33 -6.50
CA TYR A 114 -20.59 -9.70 -6.67
C TYR A 114 -20.69 -10.41 -5.30
N TYR A 115 -21.81 -11.07 -5.05
CA TYR A 115 -22.04 -11.88 -3.85
C TYR A 115 -22.14 -13.37 -4.20
N SER A 116 -21.59 -14.23 -3.33
CA SER A 116 -21.74 -15.69 -3.46
C SER A 116 -23.00 -16.16 -2.74
N ARG A 117 -23.74 -17.12 -3.32
CA ARG A 117 -24.90 -17.79 -2.67
C ARG A 117 -24.50 -18.66 -1.48
N LYS A 118 -23.23 -19.05 -1.39
CA LYS A 118 -22.72 -19.97 -0.36
C LYS A 118 -22.24 -19.22 0.88
N ASP A 119 -22.62 -19.73 2.03
CA ASP A 119 -22.18 -19.24 3.33
C ASP A 119 -20.66 -19.48 3.52
N PRO A 120 -19.88 -18.45 3.89
CA PRO A 120 -18.45 -18.60 4.16
C PRO A 120 -18.09 -19.64 5.22
N TYR A 121 -18.95 -19.89 6.22
CA TYR A 121 -18.70 -20.84 7.29
C TYR A 121 -19.06 -22.28 6.92
N THR A 122 -20.31 -22.52 6.51
CA THR A 122 -20.85 -23.87 6.29
C THR A 122 -20.70 -24.37 4.84
N LYS A 123 -20.40 -23.48 3.89
CA LYS A 123 -20.44 -23.73 2.44
C LYS A 123 -21.81 -24.20 1.93
N GLN A 124 -22.86 -24.10 2.74
CA GLN A 124 -24.24 -24.35 2.35
C GLN A 124 -24.85 -23.07 1.75
N ASP A 125 -26.01 -23.21 1.09
CA ASP A 125 -26.72 -22.03 0.60
C ASP A 125 -27.25 -21.20 1.78
N ILE A 126 -27.04 -19.88 1.71
CA ILE A 126 -27.53 -18.93 2.70
C ILE A 126 -29.05 -18.94 2.65
N LYS A 127 -29.73 -19.08 3.80
CA LYS A 127 -31.19 -19.04 3.90
C LYS A 127 -31.67 -17.71 4.48
N ASP A 128 -31.07 -17.30 5.59
CA ASP A 128 -31.35 -16.03 6.27
C ASP A 128 -30.12 -15.11 6.18
N PRO A 129 -30.03 -14.29 5.12
CA PRO A 129 -28.85 -13.48 4.84
C PRO A 129 -28.69 -12.36 5.88
N VAL A 130 -27.53 -12.37 6.53
CA VAL A 130 -27.11 -11.32 7.47
C VAL A 130 -25.77 -10.75 7.06
N GLN A 131 -25.59 -9.45 7.24
CA GLN A 131 -24.39 -8.73 6.86
C GLN A 131 -23.70 -8.10 8.07
N ASN A 132 -22.38 -8.14 8.12
CA ASN A 132 -21.62 -7.37 9.10
C ASN A 132 -21.52 -5.90 8.65
N LYS A 133 -21.92 -4.95 9.52
CA LYS A 133 -21.87 -3.51 9.25
C LYS A 133 -20.46 -2.97 8.94
N ILE A 134 -19.41 -3.62 9.46
CA ILE A 134 -18.02 -3.14 9.37
C ILE A 134 -17.37 -3.61 8.08
N CYS A 135 -17.37 -4.91 7.80
CA CYS A 135 -16.74 -5.48 6.61
C CYS A 135 -17.68 -5.73 5.43
N LYS A 136 -19.00 -5.56 5.61
CA LYS A 136 -20.04 -5.77 4.59
C LYS A 136 -20.11 -7.18 4.00
N HIS A 137 -19.44 -8.16 4.61
CA HIS A 137 -19.58 -9.57 4.23
C HIS A 137 -20.91 -10.13 4.72
N VAL A 138 -21.49 -11.01 3.90
CA VAL A 138 -22.79 -11.64 4.11
C VAL A 138 -22.59 -13.10 4.51
N TYR A 139 -23.44 -13.56 5.41
CA TYR A 139 -23.42 -14.91 6.00
C TYR A 139 -24.85 -15.38 6.21
N ASP A 140 -25.00 -16.65 6.59
CA ASP A 140 -26.24 -17.17 7.14
C ASP A 140 -26.36 -16.91 8.65
N ARG A 141 -27.55 -16.49 9.12
CA ARG A 141 -27.77 -16.10 10.53
C ARG A 141 -27.41 -17.20 11.52
N GLU A 142 -27.89 -18.41 11.29
CA GLU A 142 -27.68 -19.53 12.21
C GLU A 142 -26.21 -19.90 12.27
N SER A 143 -25.55 -19.88 11.12
CA SER A 143 -24.13 -20.18 10.96
C SER A 143 -23.23 -19.20 11.72
N VAL A 144 -23.49 -17.89 11.63
CA VAL A 144 -22.75 -16.85 12.39
C VAL A 144 -22.95 -17.03 13.90
N LEU A 145 -24.19 -17.28 14.33
CA LEU A 145 -24.51 -17.41 15.74
C LEU A 145 -23.82 -18.64 16.36
N ALA A 146 -23.84 -19.77 15.64
CA ALA A 146 -23.11 -20.96 16.02
C ALA A 146 -21.60 -20.71 16.11
N ASN A 147 -21.00 -20.04 15.11
CA ASN A 147 -19.58 -19.74 15.09
C ASN A 147 -19.16 -18.81 16.25
N ILE A 148 -19.91 -17.73 16.51
CA ILE A 148 -19.66 -16.85 17.66
C ILE A 148 -19.76 -17.62 18.98
N GLY A 149 -20.76 -18.49 19.11
CA GLY A 149 -20.94 -19.35 20.29
C GLY A 149 -19.78 -20.31 20.50
N GLU A 150 -19.28 -20.92 19.44
CA GLU A 150 -18.16 -21.86 19.46
C GLU A 150 -16.83 -21.17 19.79
N CYS A 151 -16.55 -20.02 19.17
CA CYS A 151 -15.38 -19.20 19.52
C CYS A 151 -15.39 -18.79 21.00
N LYS A 152 -16.56 -18.41 21.55
CA LYS A 152 -16.70 -18.12 22.99
C LYS A 152 -16.41 -19.33 23.86
N LYS A 153 -16.92 -20.52 23.51
CA LYS A 153 -16.65 -21.78 24.23
C LYS A 153 -15.17 -22.13 24.22
N ARG A 154 -14.51 -21.98 23.07
CA ARG A 154 -13.08 -22.27 22.87
C ARG A 154 -12.15 -21.15 23.34
N ARG A 155 -12.69 -20.02 23.82
CA ARG A 155 -11.93 -18.79 24.16
C ARG A 155 -11.05 -18.29 23.00
N LEU A 156 -11.52 -18.45 21.77
CA LEU A 156 -10.86 -17.97 20.56
C LEU A 156 -11.50 -16.67 20.07
N LEU A 157 -10.71 -15.85 19.38
CA LEU A 157 -11.20 -14.66 18.68
C LEU A 157 -12.08 -15.10 17.50
N CYS A 158 -13.32 -14.60 17.46
CA CYS A 158 -14.25 -14.88 16.37
C CYS A 158 -14.00 -13.87 15.25
N GLU A 159 -13.20 -14.22 14.25
CA GLU A 159 -12.89 -13.35 13.13
C GLU A 159 -13.72 -13.66 11.89
N CYS A 160 -13.70 -12.74 10.93
CA CYS A 160 -14.38 -12.90 9.66
C CYS A 160 -13.69 -14.02 8.85
N PRO A 161 -14.42 -15.04 8.36
CA PRO A 161 -13.84 -16.17 7.63
C PRO A 161 -13.39 -15.80 6.21
N VAL A 162 -13.80 -14.64 5.69
CA VAL A 162 -13.40 -14.17 4.36
C VAL A 162 -11.92 -13.77 4.37
N SER A 163 -11.14 -14.45 3.53
CA SER A 163 -9.70 -14.22 3.39
C SER A 163 -9.39 -12.76 3.04
N GLY A 164 -8.45 -12.15 3.75
CA GLY A 164 -8.07 -10.74 3.52
C GLY A 164 -9.08 -9.71 4.01
N CYS A 165 -10.03 -10.10 4.86
CA CYS A 165 -10.95 -9.13 5.45
C CYS A 165 -10.17 -8.06 6.24
N PRO A 166 -10.40 -6.76 5.97
CA PRO A 166 -9.72 -5.68 6.70
C PRO A 166 -10.23 -5.54 8.14
N ASN A 167 -11.39 -6.12 8.47
CA ASN A 167 -11.95 -6.06 9.80
C ASN A 167 -11.31 -7.12 10.72
N LYS A 168 -10.39 -6.65 11.58
CA LYS A 168 -9.76 -7.46 12.64
C LYS A 168 -10.54 -7.47 13.96
N LYS A 169 -11.69 -6.79 14.03
CA LYS A 169 -12.51 -6.78 15.25
C LYS A 169 -13.26 -8.12 15.40
N PRO A 170 -13.39 -8.65 16.63
CA PRO A 170 -14.18 -9.85 16.87
C PRO A 170 -15.62 -9.65 16.41
N LEU A 171 -16.19 -10.62 15.71
CA LEU A 171 -17.60 -10.61 15.33
C LEU A 171 -18.49 -10.69 16.56
N THR A 172 -19.41 -9.75 16.65
CA THR A 172 -20.48 -9.74 17.62
C THR A 172 -21.83 -9.69 16.91
N MET A 173 -22.86 -10.28 17.53
CA MET A 173 -24.22 -10.22 16.96
C MET A 173 -24.78 -8.79 16.90
N ALA A 174 -24.22 -7.84 17.64
CA ALA A 174 -24.61 -6.43 17.58
C ALA A 174 -24.20 -5.75 16.26
N ASP A 175 -23.08 -6.19 15.69
CA ASP A 175 -22.54 -5.68 14.42
C ASP A 175 -23.17 -6.34 13.19
N ILE A 176 -23.95 -7.40 13.40
CA ILE A 176 -24.67 -8.16 12.37
C ILE A 176 -26.06 -7.55 12.16
N VAL A 177 -26.43 -7.31 10.90
CA VAL A 177 -27.76 -6.84 10.50
C VAL A 177 -28.41 -7.76 9.49
N ALA A 178 -29.74 -7.81 9.50
CA ALA A 178 -30.49 -8.49 8.46
C ALA A 178 -30.24 -7.82 7.10
N PHE A 179 -29.97 -8.62 6.07
CA PHE A 179 -29.73 -8.15 4.71
C PHE A 179 -30.68 -8.83 3.72
N PRO A 180 -31.99 -8.51 3.77
CA PRO A 180 -33.01 -9.18 2.95
C PRO A 180 -32.82 -8.95 1.43
N LYS A 181 -32.17 -7.86 1.04
CA LYS A 181 -31.85 -7.53 -0.37
C LYS A 181 -30.71 -8.34 -0.96
N PHE A 182 -30.19 -9.33 -0.23
CA PHE A 182 -29.10 -10.17 -0.67
C PHE A 182 -29.41 -10.88 -2.00
N TYR A 183 -30.60 -11.45 -2.15
CA TYR A 183 -30.98 -12.19 -3.34
C TYR A 183 -31.14 -11.29 -4.57
N ASP A 184 -31.49 -10.01 -4.40
CA ASP A 184 -31.52 -9.03 -5.49
C ASP A 184 -30.11 -8.73 -6.02
N CYS A 185 -29.09 -8.95 -5.19
CA CYS A 185 -27.68 -8.72 -5.52
C CYS A 185 -26.97 -9.98 -6.03
N LEU A 186 -27.64 -11.13 -6.00
CA LEU A 186 -27.16 -12.39 -6.56
C LEU A 186 -27.49 -12.41 -8.05
N LYS A 187 -26.48 -12.21 -8.90
CA LYS A 187 -26.63 -12.53 -10.33
C LYS A 187 -26.68 -14.06 -10.52
N ASP A 188 -27.41 -14.49 -11.54
CA ASP A 188 -27.33 -15.85 -12.08
C ASP A 188 -25.98 -16.12 -12.74
#